data_AF-A0A534RHZ2-F1
#
_entry.id   AF-A0A534RHZ2-F1
#
_cell.length_a   1.000
_cell.length_b   1.000
_cell.length_c   1.000
_cell.angle_alpha   90.00
_cell.angle_beta   90.00
_cell.angle_gamma   90.00
#
_symmetry.space_group_name_H-M   'P 1'
#
loop_
_entity.id
_entity.type
_entity.pdbx_description
1 polymer ?
#
loop_
_entity_poly.entity_id
_entity_poly.type
_entity_poly.pdbx_seq_one_letter_code
_entity_poly.pdbx_strand_id
1 'polypeptide(L)' 'VREMERRLIFDTLKRTQNNRTQAARLLGISIRTLRNKLAEYRQRGELPAEMPAET' A
#
# COMPACT_ATOMS: atom_id res chain seq x y z
N VAL A 1 -3.79 15.43 3.18
CA VAL A 1 -3.74 14.73 1.85
C VAL A 1 -3.02 13.38 1.92
N ARG A 2 -1.78 13.29 2.45
CA ARG A 2 -1.00 12.03 2.49
C ARG A 2 -1.68 10.86 3.22
N GLU A 3 -2.46 11.12 4.27
CA GLU A 3 -3.15 10.04 5.00
C GLU A 3 -4.24 9.35 4.19
N MET A 4 -4.99 10.10 3.36
CA MET A 4 -6.01 9.53 2.48
C MET A 4 -5.39 8.65 1.39
N GLU A 5 -4.30 9.11 0.77
CA GLU A 5 -3.57 8.34 -0.23
C GLU A 5 -3.06 7.02 0.37
N ARG A 6 -2.48 7.09 1.57
CA ARG A 6 -2.00 5.92 2.31
C ARG A 6 -3.13 4.93 2.57
N ARG A 7 -4.27 5.39 3.13
CA ARG A 7 -5.43 4.54 3.39
C ARG A 7 -5.96 3.89 2.10
N LEU A 8 -6.02 4.64 1.01
CA LEU A 8 -6.46 4.12 -0.29
C LEU A 8 -5.53 3.02 -0.81
N ILE A 9 -4.22 3.21 -0.71
CA ILE A 9 -3.23 2.21 -1.11
C ILE A 9 -3.39 0.93 -0.30
N PHE A 10 -3.52 1.05 1.02
CA PHE A 10 -3.69 -0.11 1.89
C PHE A 10 -5.05 -0.79 1.71
N ASP A 11 -6.14 -0.04 1.53
CA ASP A 11 -7.46 -0.62 1.24
C ASP A 11 -7.45 -1.38 -0.08
N THR A 12 -6.81 -0.81 -1.10
CA THR A 12 -6.64 -1.48 -2.39
C THR A 12 -5.80 -2.75 -2.24
N LEU A 13 -4.70 -2.71 -1.49
CA LEU A 13 -3.89 -3.90 -1.20
C LEU A 13 -4.68 -4.96 -0.43
N LYS A 14 -5.48 -4.58 0.57
CA LYS A 14 -6.37 -5.53 1.29
C LYS A 14 -7.38 -6.16 0.31
N ARG A 15 -8.03 -5.37 -0.53
CA ARG A 15 -8.98 -5.84 -1.55
C ARG A 15 -8.35 -6.77 -2.59
N THR A 16 -7.09 -6.54 -2.95
CA THR A 16 -6.35 -7.38 -3.89
C THR A 16 -5.51 -8.46 -3.21
N GLN A 17 -5.73 -8.75 -1.92
CA GLN A 17 -4.97 -9.76 -1.16
C GLN A 17 -3.44 -9.57 -1.27
N ASN A 18 -2.96 -8.35 -1.03
CA ASN A 18 -1.56 -7.95 -1.16
C ASN A 18 -0.94 -8.06 -2.57
N ASN A 19 -1.74 -8.30 -3.61
CA ASN A 19 -1.24 -8.32 -4.98
C ASN A 19 -0.88 -6.91 -5.48
N ARG A 20 0.41 -6.57 -5.38
CA ARG A 20 0.96 -5.25 -5.73
C ARG A 20 0.74 -4.87 -7.19
N THR A 21 0.74 -5.83 -8.11
CA THR A 21 0.51 -5.57 -9.54
C THR A 21 -0.92 -5.13 -9.79
N GLN A 22 -1.89 -5.83 -9.19
CA GLN A 22 -3.30 -5.46 -9.31
C GLN A 22 -3.63 -4.17 -8.57
N ALA A 23 -3.07 -3.98 -7.37
CA ALA A 23 -3.27 -2.74 -6.63
C ALA A 23 -2.74 -1.52 -7.38
N ALA A 24 -1.55 -1.62 -8.00
CA ALA A 24 -0.99 -0.54 -8.81
C ALA A 24 -1.89 -0.20 -10.01
N ARG A 25 -2.44 -1.23 -10.68
CA ARG A 25 -3.37 -1.07 -11.80
C ARG A 25 -4.68 -0.40 -11.38
N LEU A 26 -5.23 -0.75 -10.22
CA LEU A 26 -6.44 -0.15 -9.67
C LEU A 26 -6.23 1.30 -9.22
N LEU A 27 -5.05 1.60 -8.66
CA LEU A 27 -4.66 2.96 -8.24
C LEU A 27 -4.25 3.86 -9.42
N GLY A 28 -4.11 3.31 -10.64
CA GLY A 28 -3.66 4.06 -11.82
C GLY A 28 -2.20 4.49 -11.76
N ILE A 29 -1.36 3.80 -10.98
CA ILE A 29 0.08 4.09 -10.84
C ILE A 29 0.93 2.91 -11.30
N SER A 30 2.21 3.18 -11.58
CA SER A 30 3.16 2.09 -11.84
C SER A 30 3.44 1.27 -10.58
N ILE A 31 3.73 -0.03 -10.76
CA ILE A 31 4.15 -0.92 -9.68
C ILE A 31 5.40 -0.42 -8.95
N ARG A 32 6.27 0.32 -9.66
CA ARG A 32 7.46 0.98 -9.09
C ARG A 32 7.06 2.07 -8.12
N THR A 33 6.10 2.91 -8.48
CA THR A 33 5.56 3.97 -7.62
C THR A 33 4.92 3.36 -6.38
N LEU A 34 4.13 2.30 -6.54
CA LEU A 34 3.52 1.59 -5.42
C LEU A 34 4.59 1.01 -4.46
N ARG A 35 5.64 0.38 -5.00
CA ARG A 35 6.78 -0.11 -4.21
C ARG A 35 7.49 1.01 -3.46
N ASN A 36 7.76 2.13 -4.13
CA ASN A 36 8.43 3.28 -3.51
C ASN A 36 7.59 3.84 -2.36
N LYS A 37 6.29 4.01 -2.57
CA LYS A 37 5.36 4.45 -1.51
C LYS A 37 5.33 3.47 -0.33
N LEU A 38 5.26 2.17 -0.59
CA LEU A 38 5.31 1.15 0.45
C LEU A 38 6.63 1.17 1.24
N ALA A 39 7.75 1.34 0.55
CA ALA A 39 9.06 1.46 1.19
C ALA A 39 9.16 2.74 2.04
N GLU A 40 8.63 3.85 1.53
CA GLU A 40 8.56 5.12 2.26
C GLU A 40 7.68 4.98 3.52
N TYR A 41 6.49 4.39 3.41
CA TYR A 41 5.61 4.17 4.56
C TYR A 41 6.24 3.23 5.60
N ARG A 42 6.99 2.20 5.16
CA ARG A 42 7.75 1.32 6.05
C ARG A 42 8.87 2.08 6.77
N GLN A 43 9.66 2.90 6.05
CA GLN A 43 10.73 3.69 6.66
C GLN A 43 10.21 4.76 7.62
N ARG A 44 9.04 5.33 7.33
CA ARG A 44 8.39 6.34 8.17
C ARG A 44 7.64 5.75 9.36
N GLY A 45 7.59 4.42 9.50
CA GLY A 45 6.82 3.75 10.57
C GLY A 45 5.31 3.91 10.43
N GLU A 46 4.82 4.29 9.24
CA GLU A 46 3.40 4.56 8.97
C GLU A 46 2.68 3.29 8.50
N LEU A 47 3.17 2.10 8.85
CA LEU A 47 2.46 0.86 8.58
C LEU A 47 1.25 0.77 9.53
N PRO A 48 0.04 0.54 9.01
CA PRO A 48 -1.13 0.37 9.87
C PRO A 48 -0.96 -0.90 10.72
N ALA A 49 -1.21 -0.77 12.03
CA ALA A 49 -1.12 -1.86 13.01
C ALA A 49 -2.06 -3.06 12.70
N GLU A 50 -2.99 -2.87 11.77
CA GLU A 50 -3.99 -3.86 11.35
C GLU A 50 -3.49 -4.82 10.25
N MET A 51 -2.26 -4.66 9.74
CA MET A 51 -1.67 -5.72 8.92
C MET A 51 -1.16 -6.78 9.88
N PRO A 52 -1.76 -7.99 9.93
CA PRO A 52 -1.19 -9.05 10.74
C PRO A 52 0.24 -9.24 10.28
N ALA A 53 1.17 -9.15 11.23
CA ALA A 53 2.52 -9.66 11.03
C ALA A 53 2.33 -11.15 10.71
N GLU A 54 2.57 -11.47 9.44
CA GLU A 54 2.80 -12.80 8.86
C GLU A 54 2.47 -13.97 9.82
N THR A 55 1.34 -14.66 9.57
CA THR A 55 1.17 -16.05 10.04
C THR A 55 2.04 -16.97 9.20
#